data_AF-A0A7J6LLS2-F1
#
_entry.id   AF-A0A7J6LLS2-F1
#
_cell.length_a   1.000
_cell.length_b   1.000
_cell.length_c   1.000
_cell.angle_alpha   90.00
_cell.angle_beta   90.00
_cell.angle_gamma   90.00
#
_symmetry.space_group_name_H-M   'P 1'
#
loop_
_entity.id
_entity.type
_entity.pdbx_description
1 polymer ?
#
loop_
_entity_poly.entity_id
_entity_poly.type
_entity_poly.pdbx_seq_one_letter_code
_entity_poly.pdbx_strand_id
1 'polypeptide(L)'
;MDTSLLQKAQMPATTSVYIEKDGAITCEGNTVKIGDDSEYAVTKCHVKAPLSEIYTTDLQRLVDSAMSGIDGVFLLLGLTGSSQWRIFQEADGLVVSTISNLVSILSERQRTRTELGKIKAGSSETERYTFSVKIRIVEAVGERMRDLVSQPQRASGDGFCNAIETDQGLTLSGPQSLMIDSPEAQADVIHKVVRAMTRCNEATVEDATVAVWVDVFQRDNMLNWATTRFDLLYRQRRSCG
;
A
#
# COMPACT_ATOMS: atom_id res chain seq x y z
N MET A 1 -7.95 1.97 -47.15
CA MET A 1 -8.05 1.35 -45.81
C MET A 1 -8.25 2.46 -44.82
N ASP A 2 -9.36 2.42 -44.09
CA ASP A 2 -9.78 3.42 -43.12
C ASP A 2 -8.96 3.26 -41.84
N THR A 3 -8.13 4.24 -41.49
CA THR A 3 -7.23 4.22 -40.32
C THR A 3 -7.93 4.60 -39.01
N SER A 4 -9.25 4.77 -39.03
CA SER A 4 -10.08 5.22 -37.90
C SER A 4 -10.27 4.19 -36.78
N LEU A 5 -9.63 3.02 -36.85
CA LEU A 5 -9.73 1.93 -35.86
C LEU A 5 -8.42 1.65 -35.09
N LEU A 6 -7.46 2.57 -35.07
CA LEU A 6 -6.51 2.61 -33.96
C LEU A 6 -7.27 3.08 -32.71
N GLN A 7 -8.02 2.15 -32.09
CA GLN A 7 -8.46 2.31 -30.72
C GLN A 7 -7.19 2.56 -29.90
N LYS A 8 -6.94 3.82 -29.55
CA LYS A 8 -5.94 4.19 -28.55
C LYS A 8 -6.24 3.32 -27.34
N ALA A 9 -5.33 2.39 -27.04
CA ALA A 9 -5.49 1.53 -25.88
C ALA A 9 -5.65 2.42 -24.65
N GLN A 10 -6.85 2.42 -24.06
CA GLN A 10 -7.14 3.23 -22.89
C GLN A 10 -6.70 2.46 -21.65
N MET A 11 -5.80 3.06 -20.87
CA MET A 11 -5.53 2.58 -19.53
C MET A 11 -6.72 2.92 -18.62
N PRO A 12 -6.93 2.17 -17.51
CA PRO A 12 -7.96 2.51 -16.52
C PRO A 12 -7.85 3.96 -16.07
N ALA A 13 -8.99 4.59 -15.78
CA ALA A 13 -9.12 6.03 -15.50
C ALA A 13 -8.30 6.57 -14.31
N THR A 14 -7.67 5.69 -13.52
CA THR A 14 -6.84 6.00 -12.35
C THR A 14 -5.44 5.39 -12.49
N THR A 15 -4.80 5.57 -13.65
CA THR A 15 -3.47 5.02 -13.92
C THR A 15 -2.42 6.13 -13.88
N SER A 16 -1.44 6.01 -12.99
CA SER A 16 -0.26 6.86 -12.95
C SER A 16 0.95 6.07 -13.43
N VAL A 17 1.80 6.69 -14.26
CA VAL A 17 3.01 6.06 -14.82
C VAL A 17 4.26 6.74 -14.27
N TYR A 18 5.22 5.94 -13.82
CA TYR A 18 6.51 6.41 -13.34
C TYR A 18 7.63 6.03 -14.32
N ILE A 19 8.42 7.04 -14.73
CA ILE A 19 9.56 6.88 -15.64
C ILE A 19 10.81 7.36 -14.92
N GLU A 20 11.70 6.42 -14.61
CA GLU A 20 12.93 6.71 -13.87
C GLU A 20 14.11 7.10 -14.76
N LYS A 21 14.19 6.52 -15.95
CA LYS A 21 15.31 6.69 -16.88
C LYS A 21 14.81 7.24 -18.20
N ASP A 22 15.59 8.12 -18.79
CA ASP A 22 15.35 8.59 -20.15
C ASP A 22 15.49 7.40 -21.12
N GLY A 23 14.65 7.35 -22.15
CA GLY A 23 14.65 6.26 -23.11
C GLY A 23 13.50 6.38 -24.11
N ALA A 24 13.05 5.24 -24.63
CA ALA A 24 11.96 5.17 -25.61
C ALA A 24 10.57 5.54 -25.04
N ILE A 25 10.47 5.78 -23.72
CA ILE A 25 9.21 6.18 -23.08
C ILE A 25 9.32 7.66 -22.69
N THR A 26 8.40 8.48 -23.19
CA THR A 26 8.32 9.91 -22.89
C THR A 26 6.92 10.27 -22.41
N CYS A 27 6.79 11.45 -21.80
CA CYS A 27 5.51 11.98 -21.36
C CYS A 27 5.27 13.39 -21.89
N GLU A 28 4.06 13.57 -22.44
CA GLU A 28 3.54 14.84 -22.91
C GLU A 28 2.23 15.12 -22.18
N GLY A 29 2.31 15.88 -21.09
CA GLY A 29 1.19 16.08 -20.17
C GLY A 29 0.71 14.75 -19.57
N ASN A 30 -0.54 14.40 -19.85
CA ASN A 30 -1.20 13.18 -19.38
C ASN A 30 -1.16 12.05 -20.43
N THR A 31 -0.21 12.11 -21.37
CA THR A 31 -0.02 11.07 -22.39
C THR A 31 1.37 10.48 -22.25
N VAL A 32 1.45 9.16 -22.18
CA VAL A 32 2.69 8.39 -22.27
C VAL A 32 2.89 7.97 -23.72
N LYS A 33 4.08 8.19 -24.27
CA LYS A 33 4.47 7.69 -25.59
C LYS A 33 5.51 6.59 -25.44
N ILE A 34 5.38 5.53 -26.23
CA ILE A 34 6.34 4.42 -26.29
C ILE A 34 6.81 4.29 -27.74
N GLY A 35 8.02 4.77 -28.02
CA GLY A 35 8.50 4.93 -29.40
C GLY A 35 7.63 5.90 -30.21
N ASP A 36 7.63 5.73 -31.53
CA ASP A 36 6.90 6.61 -32.46
C ASP A 36 5.45 6.17 -32.70
N ASP A 37 5.10 4.92 -32.36
CA ASP A 37 3.87 4.26 -32.85
C ASP A 37 2.79 4.07 -31.77
N SER A 38 3.03 4.43 -30.51
CA SER A 38 2.10 4.13 -29.42
C SER A 38 1.96 5.26 -28.40
N GLU A 39 0.71 5.70 -28.20
CA GLU A 39 0.33 6.71 -27.22
C GLU A 39 -0.75 6.18 -26.29
N TYR A 40 -0.60 6.42 -24.98
CA TYR A 40 -1.53 6.00 -23.94
C TYR A 40 -1.92 7.18 -23.07
N ALA A 41 -3.22 7.40 -22.92
CA ALA A 41 -3.72 8.38 -21.96
C ALA A 41 -3.61 7.82 -20.54
N VAL A 42 -3.10 8.64 -19.62
CA VAL A 42 -2.92 8.33 -18.21
C VAL A 42 -3.48 9.44 -17.33
N THR A 43 -3.75 9.16 -16.06
CA THR A 43 -4.17 10.17 -15.09
C THR A 43 -3.02 11.13 -14.78
N LYS A 44 -1.82 10.57 -14.63
CA LYS A 44 -0.61 11.31 -14.31
C LYS A 44 0.62 10.60 -14.88
N CYS A 45 1.58 11.37 -15.34
CA CYS A 45 2.92 10.86 -15.61
C CYS A 45 3.95 11.54 -14.69
N HIS A 46 4.78 10.73 -14.04
CA HIS A 46 5.86 11.12 -13.15
C HIS A 46 7.21 10.81 -13.82
N VAL A 47 7.92 11.82 -14.31
CA VAL A 47 9.25 11.65 -14.94
C VAL A 47 10.32 12.08 -13.96
N LYS A 48 11.15 11.13 -13.50
CA LYS A 48 12.19 11.34 -12.49
C LYS A 48 11.68 12.06 -11.22
N ALA A 49 10.39 11.92 -10.94
CA ALA A 49 9.77 12.55 -9.78
C ALA A 49 10.36 11.95 -8.48
N PRO A 50 10.54 12.75 -7.44
CA PRO A 50 10.88 12.23 -6.12
C PRO A 50 9.71 11.40 -5.57
N LEU A 51 10.01 10.40 -4.73
CA LEU A 51 8.99 9.50 -4.16
C LEU A 51 7.91 10.26 -3.37
N SER A 52 8.28 11.38 -2.73
CA SER A 52 7.34 12.25 -2.03
C SER A 52 6.26 12.83 -2.95
N GLU A 53 6.60 13.19 -4.18
CA GLU A 53 5.62 13.69 -5.16
C GLU A 53 4.64 12.60 -5.59
N ILE A 54 5.17 11.40 -5.86
CA ILE A 54 4.36 10.22 -6.19
C ILE A 54 3.41 9.91 -5.04
N TYR A 55 3.93 9.91 -3.80
CA TYR A 55 3.14 9.70 -2.60
C TYR A 55 1.99 10.70 -2.48
N THR A 56 2.28 12.00 -2.54
CA THR A 56 1.26 13.05 -2.39
C THR A 56 0.21 13.02 -3.50
N THR A 57 0.61 12.66 -4.72
CA THR A 57 -0.30 12.65 -5.87
C THR A 57 -1.19 11.39 -5.88
N ASP A 58 -0.59 10.23 -5.69
CA ASP A 58 -1.24 8.94 -5.97
C ASP A 58 -1.71 8.21 -4.70
N LEU A 59 -0.98 8.30 -3.59
CA LEU A 59 -1.27 7.52 -2.37
C LEU A 59 -1.95 8.33 -1.26
N GLN A 60 -1.71 9.64 -1.16
CA GLN A 60 -2.31 10.47 -0.10
C GLN A 60 -3.84 10.37 -0.12
N ARG A 61 -4.45 10.39 -1.31
CA ARG A 61 -5.89 10.23 -1.48
C ARG A 61 -6.42 8.90 -0.96
N LEU A 62 -5.63 7.83 -1.08
CA LEU A 62 -5.98 6.52 -0.54
C LEU A 62 -5.98 6.55 0.99
N VAL A 63 -4.97 7.18 1.60
CA VAL A 63 -4.92 7.38 3.06
C VAL A 63 -6.10 8.23 3.53
N ASP A 64 -6.40 9.34 2.86
CA ASP A 64 -7.52 10.21 3.22
C ASP A 64 -8.87 9.49 3.12
N SER A 65 -9.04 8.65 2.10
CA SER A 65 -10.23 7.81 1.90
C SER A 65 -10.34 6.76 3.01
N ALA A 66 -9.24 6.08 3.34
CA ALA A 66 -9.19 5.11 4.43
C ALA A 66 -9.54 5.75 5.78
N MET A 67 -9.03 6.96 6.02
CA MET A 67 -9.33 7.76 7.21
C MET A 67 -10.78 8.25 7.28
N SER A 68 -11.53 8.09 6.19
CA SER A 68 -12.95 8.44 6.05
C SER A 68 -13.87 7.22 5.97
N GLY A 69 -13.36 6.01 6.21
CA GLY A 69 -14.17 4.79 6.20
C GLY A 69 -14.26 4.08 4.85
N ILE A 70 -13.49 4.51 3.85
CA ILE A 70 -13.57 3.99 2.48
C ILE A 70 -12.36 3.11 2.20
N ASP A 71 -12.62 1.84 1.87
CA ASP A 71 -11.56 0.91 1.48
C ASP A 71 -10.93 1.29 0.14
N GLY A 72 -9.69 0.91 -0.08
CA GLY A 72 -9.07 1.12 -1.39
C GLY A 72 -7.80 0.31 -1.64
N VAL A 73 -7.36 0.34 -2.89
CA VAL A 73 -6.25 -0.50 -3.36
C VAL A 73 -5.31 0.34 -4.20
N PHE A 74 -4.01 0.25 -3.91
CA PHE A 74 -2.94 0.77 -4.75
C PHE A 74 -2.15 -0.39 -5.33
N LEU A 75 -2.04 -0.45 -6.67
CA LEU A 75 -1.35 -1.50 -7.38
C LEU A 75 -0.17 -0.93 -8.17
N LEU A 76 1.05 -1.37 -7.84
CA LEU A 76 2.27 -1.01 -8.54
C LEU A 76 2.66 -2.11 -9.54
N LEU A 77 2.53 -1.81 -10.83
CA LEU A 77 2.89 -2.70 -11.94
C LEU A 77 4.18 -2.26 -12.62
N GLY A 78 4.93 -3.23 -13.12
CA GLY A 78 6.24 -3.02 -13.71
C GLY A 78 6.86 -4.32 -14.18
N LEU A 79 7.87 -4.19 -15.03
CA LEU A 79 8.63 -5.33 -15.57
C LEU A 79 9.76 -5.73 -14.62
N THR A 80 10.31 -6.93 -14.82
CA THR A 80 11.55 -7.36 -14.19
C THR A 80 12.64 -6.30 -14.31
N GLY A 81 13.33 -5.99 -13.22
CA GLY A 81 14.42 -5.02 -13.22
C GLY A 81 13.97 -3.56 -13.23
N SER A 82 12.66 -3.30 -13.16
CA SER A 82 12.14 -1.96 -12.87
C SER A 82 12.34 -1.60 -11.39
N SER A 83 12.27 -0.29 -11.10
CA SER A 83 12.46 0.24 -9.74
C SER A 83 11.24 0.10 -8.84
N GLN A 84 10.31 -0.83 -9.14
CA GLN A 84 9.17 -1.14 -8.27
C GLN A 84 9.62 -1.38 -6.83
N TRP A 85 10.70 -2.16 -6.67
CA TRP A 85 11.29 -2.45 -5.36
C TRP A 85 11.69 -1.18 -4.59
N ARG A 86 12.41 -0.29 -5.28
CA ARG A 86 12.92 0.96 -4.70
C ARG A 86 11.77 1.85 -4.26
N ILE A 87 10.82 2.06 -5.17
CA ILE A 87 9.65 2.90 -4.97
C ILE A 87 8.80 2.38 -3.80
N PHE A 88 8.69 1.07 -3.66
CA PHE A 88 7.75 0.48 -2.72
C PHE A 88 8.28 0.38 -1.29
N GLN A 89 9.59 0.16 -1.10
CA GLN A 89 10.10 -0.33 0.20
C GLN A 89 11.30 0.41 0.81
N GLU A 90 12.03 1.27 0.10
CA GLU A 90 13.17 1.97 0.72
C GLU A 90 12.77 2.74 2.00
N ALA A 91 13.75 3.24 2.76
CA ALA A 91 13.47 3.93 4.03
C ALA A 91 12.47 5.10 3.89
N ASP A 92 12.34 5.65 2.69
CA ASP A 92 11.39 6.68 2.24
C ASP A 92 10.39 6.17 1.17
N GLY A 93 10.34 4.85 0.94
CA GLY A 93 9.45 4.17 0.02
C GLY A 93 7.97 4.38 0.35
N LEU A 94 7.11 4.09 -0.63
CA LEU A 94 5.67 4.35 -0.55
C LEU A 94 4.99 3.64 0.63
N VAL A 95 5.37 2.39 0.95
CA VAL A 95 4.80 1.67 2.10
C VAL A 95 5.17 2.36 3.42
N VAL A 96 6.45 2.70 3.59
CA VAL A 96 6.97 3.35 4.81
C VAL A 96 6.33 4.73 5.00
N SER A 97 6.27 5.52 3.91
CA SER A 97 5.62 6.83 3.88
C SER A 97 4.13 6.72 4.22
N THR A 98 3.44 5.71 3.70
CA THR A 98 2.01 5.46 3.96
C THR A 98 1.76 5.16 5.44
N ILE A 99 2.48 4.20 6.01
CA ILE A 99 2.35 3.83 7.42
C ILE A 99 2.66 5.04 8.32
N SER A 100 3.72 5.79 7.97
CA SER A 100 4.16 6.92 8.78
C SER A 100 3.17 8.08 8.78
N ASN A 101 2.63 8.43 7.62
CA ASN A 101 1.62 9.46 7.52
C ASN A 101 0.32 9.06 8.23
N LEU A 102 -0.11 7.81 8.06
CA LEU A 102 -1.29 7.28 8.73
C LEU A 102 -1.17 7.38 10.26
N VAL A 103 -0.06 6.92 10.83
CA VAL A 103 0.19 6.99 12.28
C VAL A 103 0.28 8.44 12.76
N SER A 104 0.88 9.32 11.97
CA SER A 104 0.94 10.76 12.28
C SER A 104 -0.46 11.39 12.36
N ILE A 105 -1.31 11.15 11.35
CA ILE A 105 -2.70 11.65 11.32
C ILE A 105 -3.50 11.10 12.51
N LEU A 106 -3.39 9.80 12.79
CA LEU A 106 -4.10 9.15 13.90
C LEU A 106 -3.67 9.69 15.27
N SER A 107 -2.36 9.90 15.45
CA SER A 107 -1.79 10.45 16.67
C SER A 107 -2.23 11.89 16.89
N GLU A 108 -2.29 12.70 15.83
CA GLU A 108 -2.78 14.07 15.92
C GLU A 108 -4.27 14.10 16.23
N ARG A 109 -5.10 13.28 15.56
CA ARG A 109 -6.53 13.14 15.88
C ARG A 109 -6.74 12.72 17.34
N GLN A 110 -5.93 11.79 17.84
CA GLN A 110 -5.95 11.35 19.23
C GLN A 110 -5.64 12.51 20.19
N ARG A 111 -4.58 13.27 19.90
CA ARG A 111 -4.16 14.43 20.68
C ARG A 111 -5.25 15.50 20.73
N THR A 112 -5.74 15.95 19.57
CA THR A 112 -6.78 16.98 19.47
C THR A 112 -8.05 16.57 20.21
N ARG A 113 -8.52 15.32 20.05
CA ARG A 113 -9.73 14.86 20.73
C ARG A 113 -9.55 14.72 22.24
N THR A 114 -8.38 14.25 22.68
CA THR A 114 -8.05 14.17 24.11
C THR A 114 -8.02 15.57 24.74
N GLU A 115 -7.48 16.57 24.05
CA GLU A 115 -7.49 17.97 24.49
C GLU A 115 -8.91 18.55 24.52
N LEU A 116 -9.71 18.33 23.48
CA LEU A 116 -11.11 18.77 23.44
C LEU A 116 -11.98 18.11 24.52
N GLY A 117 -11.76 16.82 24.79
CA GLY A 117 -12.43 16.08 25.86
C GLY A 117 -12.14 16.69 27.24
N LYS A 118 -10.89 17.10 27.49
CA LYS A 118 -10.51 17.81 28.72
C LYS A 118 -11.19 19.18 28.87
N ILE A 119 -11.44 19.88 27.75
CA ILE A 119 -12.08 21.20 27.76
C ILE A 119 -13.60 21.08 28.00
N LYS A 120 -14.25 20.07 27.41
CA LYS A 120 -15.69 19.84 27.58
C LYS A 120 -16.05 19.22 28.93
N ALA A 121 -15.19 18.35 29.45
CA ALA A 121 -15.39 17.70 30.72
C ALA A 121 -14.81 18.56 31.86
N GLY A 122 -15.62 19.44 32.43
CA GLY A 122 -15.42 19.92 33.81
C GLY A 122 -15.60 18.81 34.87
N SER A 123 -15.47 17.54 34.47
CA SER A 123 -15.81 16.32 35.20
C SER A 123 -14.81 15.21 34.86
N SER A 124 -14.61 14.28 35.80
CA SER A 124 -13.51 13.30 35.89
C SER A 124 -13.37 12.23 34.79
N GLU A 125 -14.10 12.32 33.68
CA GLU A 125 -13.99 11.36 32.57
C GLU A 125 -13.33 12.02 31.36
N THR A 126 -12.04 11.71 31.17
CA THR A 126 -11.31 12.11 29.96
C THR A 126 -11.77 11.24 28.81
N GLU A 127 -12.44 11.84 27.83
CA GLU A 127 -12.72 11.19 26.54
C GLU A 127 -11.39 10.71 25.93
N ARG A 128 -11.22 9.39 25.75
CA ARG A 128 -10.01 8.81 25.17
C ARG A 128 -10.33 8.29 23.78
N TYR A 129 -9.89 9.05 22.78
CA TYR A 129 -9.74 8.50 21.44
C TYR A 129 -8.61 7.47 21.45
N THR A 130 -8.84 6.30 20.87
CA THR A 130 -7.80 5.28 20.68
C THR A 130 -7.83 4.78 19.26
N PHE A 131 -6.64 4.55 18.70
CA PHE A 131 -6.49 3.92 17.40
C PHE A 131 -5.64 2.66 17.52
N SER A 132 -5.75 1.81 16.51
CA SER A 132 -4.83 0.70 16.29
C SER A 132 -4.68 0.50 14.79
N VAL A 133 -3.45 0.26 14.33
CA VAL A 133 -3.18 -0.07 12.92
C VAL A 133 -2.65 -1.50 12.88
N LYS A 134 -3.32 -2.34 12.10
CA LYS A 134 -2.96 -3.74 11.91
C LYS A 134 -2.38 -3.92 10.51
N ILE A 135 -1.16 -4.41 10.43
CA ILE A 135 -0.46 -4.64 9.17
C ILE A 135 -0.25 -6.14 8.98
N ARG A 136 -0.61 -6.65 7.80
CA ARG A 136 -0.30 -8.01 7.37
C ARG A 136 0.46 -7.95 6.07
N ILE A 137 1.40 -8.86 5.88
CA ILE A 137 2.24 -8.89 4.69
C ILE A 137 2.20 -10.30 4.15
N VAL A 138 1.67 -10.43 2.94
CA VAL A 138 1.53 -11.74 2.29
C VAL A 138 2.14 -11.73 0.91
N GLU A 139 2.66 -12.89 0.52
CA GLU A 139 3.15 -13.15 -0.83
C GLU A 139 2.24 -14.20 -1.48
N ALA A 140 1.68 -13.87 -2.64
CA ALA A 140 1.00 -14.81 -3.51
C ALA A 140 2.00 -15.33 -4.57
N VAL A 141 2.21 -16.65 -4.59
CA VAL A 141 3.03 -17.36 -5.59
C VAL A 141 2.21 -18.51 -6.16
N GLY A 142 1.93 -18.47 -7.46
CA GLY A 142 0.96 -19.38 -8.07
C GLY A 142 -0.42 -19.25 -7.40
N GLU A 143 -0.98 -20.35 -6.92
CA GLU A 143 -2.28 -20.39 -6.23
C GLU A 143 -2.16 -20.36 -4.70
N ARG A 144 -0.96 -20.10 -4.16
CA ARG A 144 -0.71 -20.15 -2.72
C ARG A 144 -0.37 -18.78 -2.17
N MET A 145 -0.89 -18.47 -0.99
CA MET A 145 -0.56 -17.24 -0.25
C MET A 145 0.25 -17.60 0.99
N ARG A 146 1.33 -16.87 1.26
CA ARG A 146 2.26 -17.11 2.37
C ARG A 146 2.35 -15.89 3.27
N ASP A 147 2.44 -16.11 4.57
CA ASP A 147 2.73 -15.05 5.53
C ASP A 147 4.22 -14.69 5.55
N LEU A 148 4.53 -13.46 5.14
CA LEU A 148 5.91 -12.96 5.12
C LEU A 148 6.42 -12.51 6.50
N VAL A 149 5.53 -12.30 7.47
CA VAL A 149 5.90 -11.86 8.81
C VAL A 149 6.41 -13.05 9.65
N SER A 150 5.62 -14.12 9.77
CA SER A 150 6.00 -15.29 10.56
C SER A 150 6.94 -16.25 9.83
N GLN A 151 6.83 -16.35 8.51
CA GLN A 151 7.57 -17.32 7.70
C GLN A 151 8.31 -16.68 6.53
N PRO A 152 9.35 -15.88 6.83
CA PRO A 152 10.08 -15.13 5.80
C PRO A 152 10.83 -16.06 4.82
N GLN A 153 11.14 -17.31 5.19
CA GLN A 153 11.82 -18.28 4.33
C GLN A 153 10.82 -19.24 3.67
N ARG A 154 11.06 -19.59 2.39
CA ARG A 154 10.15 -20.39 1.53
C ARG A 154 10.21 -21.91 1.77
N ALA A 155 11.01 -22.39 2.72
CA ALA A 155 11.44 -23.79 2.78
C ALA A 155 10.48 -24.75 3.51
N SER A 156 9.49 -24.25 4.27
CA SER A 156 8.51 -25.08 4.96
C SER A 156 7.18 -25.06 4.22
N GLY A 157 6.59 -26.24 3.97
CA GLY A 157 5.22 -26.37 3.45
C GLY A 157 4.12 -25.94 4.44
N ASP A 158 4.51 -25.46 5.61
CA ASP A 158 3.64 -24.85 6.61
C ASP A 158 3.51 -23.34 6.36
N GLY A 159 2.50 -22.67 6.93
CA GLY A 159 2.39 -21.19 6.89
C GLY A 159 1.70 -20.57 5.68
N PHE A 160 0.89 -21.34 4.95
CA PHE A 160 0.01 -20.79 3.93
C PHE A 160 -1.22 -20.12 4.56
N CYS A 161 -1.55 -18.95 4.05
CA CYS A 161 -2.76 -18.22 4.36
C CYS A 161 -3.90 -18.71 3.47
N ASN A 162 -5.10 -18.81 4.03
CA ASN A 162 -6.31 -19.07 3.24
C ASN A 162 -7.15 -17.81 3.13
N ALA A 163 -7.66 -17.53 1.94
CA ALA A 163 -8.71 -16.56 1.74
C ALA A 163 -10.00 -17.07 2.38
N ILE A 164 -10.63 -16.23 3.20
CA ILE A 164 -11.91 -16.50 3.83
C ILE A 164 -12.84 -15.34 3.56
N GLU A 165 -14.08 -15.62 3.19
CA GLU A 165 -15.13 -14.60 3.07
C GLU A 165 -15.83 -14.42 4.42
N THR A 166 -16.06 -13.16 4.80
CA THR A 166 -16.76 -12.77 6.03
C THR A 166 -17.81 -11.73 5.71
N ASP A 167 -18.68 -11.41 6.68
CA ASP A 167 -19.64 -10.31 6.56
C ASP A 167 -18.98 -8.93 6.30
N GLN A 168 -17.67 -8.83 6.56
CA GLN A 168 -16.84 -7.64 6.32
C GLN A 168 -16.04 -7.73 5.01
N GLY A 169 -16.30 -8.74 4.18
CA GLY A 169 -15.59 -9.01 2.93
C GLY A 169 -14.50 -10.07 3.05
N LEU A 170 -13.60 -10.09 2.07
CA LEU A 170 -12.51 -11.06 1.98
C LEU A 170 -11.48 -10.80 3.08
N THR A 171 -11.03 -11.83 3.79
CA THR A 171 -9.95 -11.78 4.77
C THR A 171 -8.98 -12.94 4.58
N LEU A 172 -7.91 -12.98 5.38
CA LEU A 172 -6.96 -14.08 5.41
C LEU A 172 -6.94 -14.72 6.80
N SER A 173 -7.11 -16.04 6.88
CA SER A 173 -6.76 -16.79 8.09
C SER A 173 -5.29 -17.18 8.07
N GLY A 174 -4.63 -17.08 9.22
CA GLY A 174 -3.25 -17.54 9.40
C GLY A 174 -2.16 -16.47 9.42
N PRO A 175 -2.22 -15.32 8.70
CA PRO A 175 -1.08 -14.42 8.70
C PRO A 175 -0.88 -13.74 10.05
N GLN A 176 0.37 -13.73 10.51
CA GLN A 176 0.78 -12.93 11.65
C GLN A 176 0.53 -11.46 11.36
N SER A 177 0.00 -10.78 12.36
CA SER A 177 -0.35 -9.36 12.29
C SER A 177 0.63 -8.54 13.10
N LEU A 178 1.11 -7.44 12.52
CA LEU A 178 1.89 -6.42 13.21
C LEU A 178 0.94 -5.32 13.67
N MET A 179 1.04 -4.91 14.94
CA MET A 179 0.14 -3.94 15.54
C MET A 179 0.90 -2.65 15.87
N ILE A 180 0.34 -1.51 15.47
CA ILE A 180 0.79 -0.18 15.91
C ILE A 180 -0.35 0.42 16.73
N ASP A 181 -0.22 0.33 18.05
CA ASP A 181 -1.21 0.86 19.01
C ASP A 181 -0.76 2.21 19.59
N SER A 182 0.44 2.68 19.23
CA SER A 182 0.99 3.97 19.62
C SER A 182 2.07 4.42 18.62
N PRO A 183 2.34 5.74 18.50
CA PRO A 183 3.40 6.23 17.62
C PRO A 183 4.80 5.69 17.98
N GLU A 184 5.06 5.32 19.24
CA GLU A 184 6.34 4.74 19.65
C GLU A 184 6.57 3.33 19.06
N ALA A 185 5.49 2.56 18.84
CA ALA A 185 5.57 1.23 18.22
C ALA A 185 5.84 1.29 16.70
N GLN A 186 5.63 2.45 16.08
CA GLN A 186 5.69 2.64 14.63
C GLN A 186 7.05 2.22 14.04
N ALA A 187 8.16 2.67 14.64
CA ALA A 187 9.50 2.45 14.08
C ALA A 187 9.86 0.95 14.04
N ASP A 188 9.55 0.21 15.10
CA ASP A 188 9.79 -1.25 15.16
C ASP A 188 8.93 -2.00 14.15
N VAL A 189 7.65 -1.61 14.00
CA VAL A 189 6.76 -2.22 13.00
C VAL A 189 7.21 -1.92 11.58
N ILE A 190 7.59 -0.69 11.26
CA ILE A 190 8.16 -0.33 9.95
C ILE A 190 9.42 -1.16 9.68
N HIS A 191 10.31 -1.31 10.66
CA HIS A 191 11.50 -2.14 10.51
C HIS A 191 11.15 -3.60 10.20
N LYS A 192 10.15 -4.17 10.87
CA LYS A 192 9.64 -5.53 10.59
C LYS A 192 9.03 -5.64 9.20
N VAL A 193 8.27 -4.65 8.76
CA VAL A 193 7.66 -4.58 7.42
C VAL A 193 8.73 -4.60 6.34
N VAL A 194 9.68 -3.66 6.42
CA VAL A 194 10.80 -3.57 5.48
C VAL A 194 11.60 -4.86 5.49
N ARG A 195 11.91 -5.44 6.66
CA ARG A 195 12.65 -6.70 6.74
C ARG A 195 11.92 -7.88 6.08
N ALA A 196 10.62 -8.02 6.34
CA ALA A 196 9.79 -9.09 5.76
C ALA A 196 9.77 -9.00 4.23
N MET A 197 9.57 -7.78 3.72
CA MET A 197 9.58 -7.55 2.29
C MET A 197 10.97 -7.78 1.70
N THR A 198 12.08 -7.32 2.32
CA THR A 198 13.49 -7.49 1.82
C THR A 198 13.79 -8.94 1.48
N ARG A 199 13.45 -9.83 2.40
CA ARG A 199 13.67 -11.27 2.25
C ARG A 199 12.87 -11.89 1.12
N CYS A 200 11.69 -11.32 0.81
CA CYS A 200 10.87 -11.76 -0.31
C CYS A 200 11.58 -11.54 -1.65
N ASN A 201 12.24 -10.38 -1.84
CA ASN A 201 12.93 -10.05 -3.08
C ASN A 201 14.25 -10.79 -3.27
N GLU A 202 14.95 -11.08 -2.18
CA GLU A 202 16.17 -11.91 -2.21
C GLU A 202 15.87 -13.33 -2.66
N ALA A 203 14.68 -13.83 -2.34
CA ALA A 203 14.27 -15.16 -2.72
C ALA A 203 13.87 -15.16 -4.22
N THR A 204 14.66 -15.85 -5.05
CA THR A 204 14.50 -16.00 -6.50
C THR A 204 13.23 -16.79 -6.87
N VAL A 205 12.09 -16.12 -7.05
CA VAL A 205 10.85 -16.75 -7.57
C VAL A 205 10.34 -15.98 -8.78
N GLU A 206 9.86 -16.75 -9.75
CA GLU A 206 9.12 -16.28 -10.91
C GLU A 206 7.68 -15.92 -10.49
N ASP A 207 7.22 -14.72 -10.89
CA ASP A 207 5.83 -14.29 -10.75
C ASP A 207 5.24 -14.35 -9.32
N ALA A 208 5.81 -13.54 -8.40
CA ALA A 208 5.24 -13.32 -7.07
C ALA A 208 4.49 -11.97 -7.01
N THR A 209 3.36 -11.94 -6.30
CA THR A 209 2.69 -10.68 -5.93
C THR A 209 2.77 -10.52 -4.42
N VAL A 210 3.28 -9.39 -3.95
CA VAL A 210 3.30 -9.08 -2.52
C VAL A 210 2.22 -8.06 -2.24
N ALA A 211 1.43 -8.34 -1.21
CA ALA A 211 0.39 -7.46 -0.72
C ALA A 211 0.70 -7.07 0.74
N VAL A 212 0.68 -5.76 1.01
CA VAL A 212 0.71 -5.19 2.36
C VAL A 212 -0.71 -4.72 2.66
N TRP A 213 -1.38 -5.42 3.57
CA TRP A 213 -2.73 -5.11 4.00
C TRP A 213 -2.66 -4.26 5.25
N VAL A 214 -3.32 -3.12 5.25
CA VAL A 214 -3.36 -2.19 6.38
C VAL A 214 -4.81 -2.02 6.80
N ASP A 215 -5.18 -2.60 7.94
CA ASP A 215 -6.46 -2.33 8.58
C ASP A 215 -6.29 -1.21 9.63
N VAL A 216 -7.14 -0.19 9.55
CA VAL A 216 -7.19 0.92 10.50
C VAL A 216 -8.39 0.72 11.41
N PHE A 217 -8.14 0.66 12.71
CA PHE A 217 -9.16 0.55 13.74
C PHE A 217 -9.24 1.86 14.50
N GLN A 218 -10.42 2.49 14.49
CA GLN A 218 -10.68 3.72 15.21
C GLN A 218 -11.80 3.48 16.22
N ARG A 219 -11.59 3.98 17.44
CA ARG A 219 -12.59 3.95 18.49
C ARG A 219 -12.85 5.36 19.02
N ASP A 220 -14.08 5.80 18.77
CA ASP A 220 -14.69 6.94 19.46
C ASP A 220 -15.47 6.45 20.69
N ASN A 221 -15.88 7.32 21.60
CA ASN A 221 -16.55 7.00 22.88
C ASN A 221 -17.80 6.10 22.82
N MET A 222 -18.23 5.64 21.64
CA MET A 222 -19.28 4.65 21.45
C MET A 222 -18.67 3.28 21.14
N LEU A 223 -19.29 2.21 21.62
CA LEU A 223 -18.80 0.81 21.59
C LEU A 223 -18.48 0.21 20.20
N ASN A 224 -18.55 1.00 19.13
CA ASN A 224 -18.39 0.54 17.75
C ASN A 224 -17.00 0.89 17.22
N TRP A 225 -16.27 -0.13 16.78
CA TRP A 225 -15.05 0.03 16.02
C TRP A 225 -15.41 0.36 14.57
N ALA A 226 -14.84 1.43 14.03
CA ALA A 226 -14.75 1.60 12.59
C ALA A 226 -13.50 0.88 12.09
N THR A 227 -13.66 0.02 11.09
CA THR A 227 -12.56 -0.66 10.41
C THR A 227 -12.55 -0.25 8.96
N THR A 228 -11.38 0.12 8.46
CA THR A 228 -11.17 0.42 7.05
C THR A 228 -9.88 -0.23 6.61
N ARG A 229 -9.88 -0.85 5.43
CA ARG A 229 -8.72 -1.52 4.87
C ARG A 229 -8.24 -0.79 3.63
N PHE A 230 -6.93 -0.67 3.52
CA PHE A 230 -6.34 -0.46 2.21
C PHE A 230 -5.19 -1.43 1.95
N ASP A 231 -5.04 -1.78 0.67
CA ASP A 231 -4.05 -2.73 0.22
C ASP A 231 -3.03 -2.05 -0.68
N LEU A 232 -1.76 -2.24 -0.37
CA LEU A 232 -0.65 -1.85 -1.24
C LEU A 232 -0.10 -3.13 -1.88
N LEU A 233 -0.22 -3.27 -3.19
CA LEU A 233 0.25 -4.43 -3.93
C LEU A 233 1.39 -4.06 -4.88
N TYR A 234 2.39 -4.92 -4.98
CA TYR A 234 3.30 -4.91 -6.12
C TYR A 234 3.50 -6.31 -6.67
N ARG A 235 3.58 -6.40 -8.00
CA ARG A 235 3.88 -7.65 -8.70
C ARG A 235 5.34 -7.66 -9.12
N GLN A 236 6.08 -8.66 -8.66
CA GLN A 236 7.43 -8.94 -9.11
C GLN A 236 7.40 -10.02 -10.19
N ARG A 237 7.71 -9.62 -11.43
CA ARG A 237 8.03 -10.56 -12.49
C ARG A 237 9.56 -10.67 -12.54
N ARG A 238 10.10 -11.90 -12.61
CA ARG A 238 11.49 -12.15 -13.05
C ARG A 238 11.41 -12.95 -14.34
N SER A 239 12.11 -12.51 -15.39
CA SER A 239 12.29 -13.29 -16.61
C SER A 239 13.53 -14.17 -16.42
N CYS A 240 13.34 -15.47 -16.30
CA CYS A 240 14.42 -16.42 -16.56
C CYS A 240 14.56 -16.51 -18.07
N GLY A 241 15.68 -16.00 -18.59
CA GLY A 241 16.12 -16.27 -19.96
C GLY A 241 16.65 -17.69 -20.08
#